data_AF-A0A970M9A6-F1
#
_entry.id   AF-A0A970M9A6-F1
#
_cell.length_a   1.000
_cell.length_b   1.000
_cell.length_c   1.000
_cell.angle_alpha   90.00
_cell.angle_beta   90.00
_cell.angle_gamma   90.00
#
_symmetry.space_group_name_H-M   'P 1'
#
loop_
_entity.id
_entity.type
_entity.pdbx_description
1 polymer ?
#
loop_
_entity_poly.entity_id
_entity_poly.type
_entity_poly.pdbx_seq_one_letter_code
_entity_poly.pdbx_strand_id
1 'polypeptide(L)'
;MKSMFAKLSCVTAFVALALGLLPSPAAAQDPKPRILIVFDTSGSMAFDIGGTTTHGDGSNDPWTSTRTCCPGNNDPNNRSRLWIAKEAMTQMLNAAGEIEFGLVKFAQTYYSDQDDAQDAGWYQGNQSAYSTTKDKIRYKGRSGTTAFNDPKYWLAVGFGAQSLVDPFPRDVGAENDRAEVLSWFDHHEYSHTNLRQPADSPYPGPYGDFKAQELRADGSTPLGESIREAYNYLMATNGVIANDPFGYCRKYTVLVLTDGEYDGSVNPVGPVTDLYNAGIDSWVIGLAIDSPTLDAMAAAGGGHFDPANPGRAFIANSQEALVTAL
;
A
#
# COMPACT_ATOMS: atom_id res chain seq x y z
N MET A 1 11.78 78.84 -59.34
CA MET A 1 11.88 79.90 -58.30
C MET A 1 11.28 79.36 -57.01
N LYS A 2 12.11 79.25 -55.95
CA LYS A 2 11.80 79.09 -54.50
C LYS A 2 10.93 77.88 -54.10
N SER A 3 11.15 77.12 -53.04
CA SER A 3 12.08 77.06 -51.90
C SER A 3 11.66 75.78 -51.16
N MET A 4 12.49 74.74 -51.01
CA MET A 4 13.28 74.40 -49.81
C MET A 4 12.53 74.35 -48.45
N PHE A 5 12.83 73.27 -47.71
CA PHE A 5 12.51 72.86 -46.32
C PHE A 5 11.18 72.10 -46.11
N ALA A 6 11.09 70.96 -45.39
CA ALA A 6 12.03 70.25 -44.53
C ALA A 6 11.67 68.75 -44.41
N LYS A 7 12.71 68.00 -44.04
CA LYS A 7 12.80 66.60 -43.58
C LYS A 7 11.67 66.18 -42.62
N LEU A 8 11.29 64.90 -42.60
CA LEU A 8 11.83 63.89 -41.67
C LEU A 8 10.99 62.58 -41.72
N SER A 9 11.71 61.46 -41.82
CA SER A 9 11.40 60.09 -41.35
C SER A 9 9.99 59.51 -41.44
N CYS A 10 9.85 58.36 -42.09
CA CYS A 10 9.99 57.07 -41.38
C CYS A 10 9.95 55.93 -42.40
N VAL A 11 11.13 55.43 -42.79
CA VAL A 11 11.27 54.13 -43.43
C VAL A 11 11.29 53.10 -42.30
N THR A 12 10.38 52.14 -42.30
CA THR A 12 10.51 50.96 -41.45
C THR A 12 10.22 49.72 -42.28
N ALA A 13 11.28 48.93 -42.44
CA ALA A 13 11.37 47.72 -43.22
C ALA A 13 10.54 46.60 -42.59
N PHE A 14 9.77 45.89 -43.42
CA PHE A 14 9.20 44.58 -43.11
C PHE A 14 10.28 43.51 -43.35
N VAL A 15 11.13 43.26 -42.35
CA VAL A 15 11.90 42.01 -42.23
C VAL A 15 12.01 41.68 -40.74
N ALA A 16 11.08 40.87 -40.23
CA ALA A 16 11.20 40.18 -38.94
C ALA A 16 10.99 38.68 -39.22
N LEU A 17 12.08 37.96 -39.49
CA LEU A 17 12.80 37.14 -38.52
C LEU A 17 11.99 35.89 -38.10
N ALA A 18 11.86 34.94 -39.04
CA ALA A 18 11.52 33.55 -38.77
C ALA A 18 12.75 32.80 -38.21
N LEU A 19 13.20 33.18 -37.01
CA LEU A 19 14.25 32.48 -36.27
C LEU A 19 13.68 31.93 -34.96
N GLY A 20 13.59 30.60 -34.89
CA GLY A 20 13.92 29.87 -33.67
C GLY A 20 12.85 29.75 -32.60
N LEU A 21 11.69 29.19 -32.92
CA LEU A 21 11.02 28.30 -31.95
C LEU A 21 11.65 26.92 -32.09
N LEU A 22 12.90 26.77 -31.61
CA LEU A 22 13.40 25.44 -31.32
C LEU A 22 12.54 24.91 -30.17
N PRO A 23 11.85 23.77 -30.29
CA PRO A 23 11.25 23.13 -29.14
C PRO A 23 12.38 22.93 -28.13
N SER A 24 12.27 23.57 -26.98
CA SER A 24 13.12 23.20 -25.84
C SER A 24 12.96 21.69 -25.68
N PRO A 25 14.05 20.91 -25.52
CA PRO A 25 13.89 19.52 -25.18
C PRO A 25 13.01 19.49 -23.94
N ALA A 26 11.81 18.92 -24.06
CA ALA A 26 11.07 18.51 -22.88
C ALA A 26 12.06 17.64 -22.11
N ALA A 27 12.45 18.07 -20.91
CA ALA A 27 13.27 17.23 -20.05
C ALA A 27 12.48 15.94 -19.88
N ALA A 28 12.93 14.87 -20.52
CA ALA A 28 12.35 13.56 -20.34
C ALA A 28 12.59 13.24 -18.86
N GLN A 29 11.54 13.34 -18.04
CA GLN A 29 11.61 12.85 -16.68
C GLN A 29 11.76 11.34 -16.79
N ASP A 30 12.80 10.80 -16.15
CA ASP A 30 12.94 9.35 -16.06
C ASP A 30 11.67 8.80 -15.38
N PRO A 31 11.09 7.70 -15.90
CA PRO A 31 9.87 7.17 -15.33
C PRO A 31 10.12 6.70 -13.89
N LYS A 32 9.28 7.18 -12.98
CA LYS A 32 9.36 6.84 -11.56
C LYS A 32 9.22 5.33 -11.36
N PRO A 33 10.10 4.68 -10.57
CA PRO A 33 9.92 3.28 -10.20
C PRO A 33 8.59 3.07 -9.45
N ARG A 34 8.06 1.85 -9.53
CA ARG A 34 6.81 1.42 -8.90
C ARG A 34 7.06 0.28 -7.91
N ILE A 35 6.61 0.47 -6.67
CA ILE A 35 6.65 -0.56 -5.63
C ILE A 35 5.22 -0.96 -5.28
N LEU A 36 4.89 -2.24 -5.46
CA LEU A 36 3.64 -2.82 -4.99
C LEU A 36 3.89 -3.53 -3.66
N ILE A 37 3.23 -3.05 -2.61
CA ILE A 37 3.39 -3.58 -1.26
C ILE A 37 2.34 -4.67 -1.04
N VAL A 38 2.76 -5.89 -0.73
CA VAL A 38 1.91 -6.95 -0.17
C VAL A 38 2.07 -6.90 1.35
N PHE A 39 1.02 -6.42 2.01
CA PHE A 39 1.00 -6.14 3.43
C PHE A 39 0.16 -7.19 4.17
N ASP A 40 0.78 -7.82 5.15
CA ASP A 40 0.12 -8.78 6.02
C ASP A 40 -0.91 -8.11 6.94
N THR A 41 -2.14 -8.58 6.82
CA THR A 41 -3.27 -8.15 7.65
C THR A 41 -3.90 -9.34 8.36
N SER A 42 -3.13 -10.41 8.58
CA SER A 42 -3.55 -11.58 9.34
C SER A 42 -3.78 -11.24 10.81
N GLY A 43 -4.43 -12.15 11.52
CA GLY A 43 -4.71 -11.98 12.93
C GLY A 43 -3.48 -11.90 13.84
N SER A 44 -2.37 -12.55 13.48
CA SER A 44 -1.12 -12.50 14.26
C SER A 44 -0.53 -11.10 14.33
N MET A 45 -0.83 -10.25 13.35
CA MET A 45 -0.39 -8.85 13.35
C MET A 45 -0.97 -8.03 14.52
N ALA A 46 -1.99 -8.54 15.23
CA ALA A 46 -2.51 -7.94 16.46
C ALA A 46 -1.66 -8.25 17.71
N PHE A 47 -0.60 -9.04 17.58
CA PHE A 47 0.35 -9.34 18.67
C PHE A 47 1.52 -8.38 18.65
N ASP A 48 2.22 -8.27 19.77
CA ASP A 48 3.49 -7.55 19.82
C ASP A 48 4.61 -8.36 19.17
N ILE A 49 5.80 -7.76 19.07
CA ILE A 49 7.00 -8.45 18.58
C ILE A 49 7.28 -9.74 19.39
N GLY A 50 7.00 -9.76 20.69
CA GLY A 50 7.17 -10.92 21.57
C GLY A 50 6.13 -12.03 21.40
N GLY A 51 5.07 -11.81 20.59
CA GLY A 51 3.96 -12.74 20.40
C GLY A 51 2.89 -12.66 21.49
N THR A 52 2.92 -11.62 22.34
CA THR A 52 1.87 -11.35 23.33
C THR A 52 0.71 -10.63 22.65
N THR A 53 -0.52 -10.99 23.01
CA THR A 53 -1.71 -10.27 22.53
C THR A 53 -1.67 -8.81 22.99
N THR A 54 -1.91 -7.90 22.05
CA THR A 54 -2.10 -6.47 22.37
C THR A 54 -3.58 -6.07 22.40
N HIS A 55 -4.46 -7.06 22.15
CA HIS A 55 -5.91 -6.94 22.10
C HIS A 55 -6.44 -6.01 20.99
N GLY A 56 -5.65 -5.80 19.94
CA GLY A 56 -6.08 -5.17 18.70
C GLY A 56 -4.88 -4.74 17.86
N ASP A 57 -5.08 -3.76 16.99
CA ASP A 57 -4.10 -3.30 16.02
C ASP A 57 -3.70 -1.82 16.17
N GLY A 58 -4.21 -1.13 17.19
CA GLY A 58 -3.96 0.29 17.43
C GLY A 58 -4.76 1.25 16.54
N SER A 59 -5.63 0.76 15.66
CA SER A 59 -6.48 1.60 14.82
C SER A 59 -7.54 2.31 15.67
N ASN A 60 -7.87 3.57 15.31
CA ASN A 60 -8.93 4.31 15.96
C ASN A 60 -10.30 3.67 15.72
N ASP A 61 -11.17 3.87 16.70
CA ASP A 61 -12.49 3.30 16.69
C ASP A 61 -13.42 3.97 15.66
N PRO A 62 -14.02 3.25 14.68
CA PRO A 62 -15.14 3.78 13.92
C PRO A 62 -16.44 3.89 14.70
N TRP A 63 -16.57 3.25 15.87
CA TRP A 63 -17.79 3.15 16.67
C TRP A 63 -18.14 4.48 17.36
N THR A 64 -19.39 4.60 17.84
CA THR A 64 -19.83 5.76 18.64
C THR A 64 -18.93 5.95 19.85
N SER A 65 -18.78 7.19 20.34
CA SER A 65 -17.93 7.61 21.48
C SER A 65 -18.12 6.88 22.82
N THR A 66 -19.00 5.89 22.87
CA THR A 66 -19.27 4.99 23.99
C THR A 66 -18.45 3.70 23.93
N ARG A 67 -17.68 3.47 22.87
CA ARG A 67 -16.78 2.32 22.69
C ARG A 67 -15.35 2.80 22.48
N THR A 68 -14.39 2.02 22.98
CA THR A 68 -12.96 2.34 22.83
C THR A 68 -12.24 1.15 22.21
N CYS A 69 -12.51 0.85 20.95
CA CYS A 69 -11.58 0.08 20.09
C CYS A 69 -10.39 0.96 19.67
N CYS A 70 -9.29 0.45 19.15
CA CYS A 70 -8.81 -0.92 19.15
C CYS A 70 -7.44 -0.87 19.83
N PRO A 71 -7.26 -1.50 21.02
CA PRO A 71 -5.96 -1.56 21.69
C PRO A 71 -4.86 -2.07 20.76
N GLY A 72 -3.60 -1.87 21.11
CA GLY A 72 -2.48 -2.24 20.24
C GLY A 72 -1.45 -1.14 20.04
N ASN A 73 -1.71 0.04 20.59
CA ASN A 73 -0.76 1.15 20.69
C ASN A 73 -0.70 1.80 22.09
N ASN A 74 -1.53 1.33 23.02
CA ASN A 74 -1.72 1.94 24.35
C ASN A 74 -0.46 1.88 25.25
N ASP A 75 0.43 0.93 25.01
CA ASP A 75 1.73 0.82 25.68
C ASP A 75 2.84 0.96 24.63
N PRO A 76 3.72 1.98 24.74
CA PRO A 76 4.86 2.15 23.85
C PRO A 76 5.79 0.94 23.77
N ASN A 77 5.81 0.07 24.79
CA ASN A 77 6.64 -1.14 24.84
C ASN A 77 5.89 -2.40 24.37
N ASN A 78 4.58 -2.31 24.13
CA ASN A 78 3.72 -3.43 23.76
C ASN A 78 2.76 -2.99 22.64
N ARG A 79 3.35 -2.56 21.53
CA ARG A 79 2.65 -2.20 20.30
C ARG A 79 2.44 -3.43 19.43
N SER A 80 1.29 -3.51 18.77
CA SER A 80 1.01 -4.56 17.79
C SER A 80 1.98 -4.48 16.62
N ARG A 81 2.25 -5.62 15.98
CA ARG A 81 3.04 -5.71 14.76
C ARG A 81 2.40 -4.90 13.63
N LEU A 82 1.06 -4.87 13.53
CA LEU A 82 0.35 -4.04 12.56
C LEU A 82 0.64 -2.55 12.78
N TRP A 83 0.58 -2.08 14.03
CA TRP A 83 0.92 -0.70 14.36
C TRP A 83 2.36 -0.37 13.99
N ILE A 84 3.30 -1.23 14.41
CA ILE A 84 4.73 -1.08 14.09
C ILE A 84 4.97 -1.02 12.58
N ALA A 85 4.32 -1.91 11.83
CA ALA A 85 4.42 -1.98 10.38
C ALA A 85 3.87 -0.73 9.68
N LYS A 86 2.69 -0.23 10.09
CA LYS A 86 2.10 1.01 9.57
C LYS A 86 2.99 2.23 9.83
N GLU A 87 3.55 2.33 11.04
CA GLU A 87 4.46 3.42 11.40
C GLU A 87 5.75 3.38 10.57
N ALA A 88 6.36 2.21 10.41
CA ALA A 88 7.58 2.06 9.61
C ALA A 88 7.32 2.35 8.13
N MET A 89 6.22 1.84 7.57
CA MET A 89 5.84 2.12 6.19
C MET A 89 5.48 3.59 5.97
N THR A 90 4.84 4.24 6.94
CA THR A 90 4.58 5.69 6.89
C THR A 90 5.89 6.48 6.83
N GLN A 91 6.91 6.08 7.58
CA GLN A 91 8.24 6.70 7.50
C GLN A 91 8.88 6.48 6.12
N MET A 92 8.86 5.24 5.61
CA MET A 92 9.38 4.90 4.28
C MET A 92 8.67 5.72 3.18
N LEU A 93 7.35 5.78 3.17
CA LEU A 93 6.56 6.51 2.18
C LEU A 93 6.85 8.02 2.21
N ASN A 94 7.03 8.60 3.39
CA ASN A 94 7.33 10.02 3.54
C ASN A 94 8.79 10.35 3.18
N ALA A 95 9.71 9.40 3.38
CA ALA A 95 11.12 9.53 3.00
C ALA A 95 11.37 9.23 1.52
N ALA A 96 10.50 8.41 0.90
CA ALA A 96 10.57 8.08 -0.51
C ALA A 96 10.38 9.33 -1.37
N GLY A 97 11.36 9.57 -2.25
CA GLY A 97 11.32 10.65 -3.23
C GLY A 97 10.31 10.36 -4.34
N GLU A 98 10.81 10.24 -5.57
CA GLU A 98 9.98 10.02 -6.75
C GLU A 98 9.69 8.52 -6.96
N ILE A 99 8.93 7.90 -6.05
CA ILE A 99 8.47 6.51 -6.15
C ILE A 99 6.94 6.48 -6.16
N GLU A 100 6.35 5.66 -7.04
CA GLU A 100 4.93 5.35 -7.03
C GLU A 100 4.67 4.07 -6.22
N PHE A 101 3.62 4.07 -5.40
CA PHE A 101 3.28 2.97 -4.52
C PHE A 101 1.90 2.41 -4.81
N GLY A 102 1.77 1.09 -4.73
CA GLY A 102 0.50 0.38 -4.65
C GLY A 102 0.45 -0.47 -3.37
N LEU A 103 -0.75 -0.89 -2.98
CA LEU A 103 -1.00 -1.65 -1.76
C LEU A 103 -1.95 -2.82 -2.04
N VAL A 104 -1.48 -4.01 -1.71
CA VAL A 104 -2.22 -5.26 -1.59
C VAL A 104 -2.27 -5.63 -0.11
N LYS A 105 -3.44 -6.01 0.37
CA LYS A 105 -3.70 -6.56 1.70
C LYS A 105 -4.22 -7.98 1.57
N PHE A 106 -4.30 -8.72 2.68
CA PHE A 106 -4.95 -10.02 2.65
C PHE A 106 -6.47 -9.87 2.45
N ALA A 107 -7.07 -10.89 1.85
CA ALA A 107 -8.49 -10.88 1.53
C ALA A 107 -9.34 -10.64 2.78
N GLN A 108 -10.10 -9.55 2.76
CA GLN A 108 -11.02 -9.20 3.84
C GLN A 108 -12.36 -8.76 3.27
N THR A 109 -13.44 -9.16 3.95
CA THR A 109 -14.77 -8.60 3.73
C THR A 109 -14.92 -7.38 4.60
N TYR A 110 -15.44 -6.30 4.03
CA TYR A 110 -15.86 -5.13 4.78
C TYR A 110 -17.38 -5.10 4.97
N TYR A 111 -17.84 -4.80 6.18
CA TYR A 111 -19.23 -4.64 6.56
C TYR A 111 -19.53 -3.15 6.77
N SER A 112 -20.36 -2.57 5.90
CA SER A 112 -20.69 -1.14 6.00
C SER A 112 -21.68 -0.81 7.08
N ASP A 113 -22.52 -1.79 7.45
CA ASP A 113 -23.36 -1.66 8.62
C ASP A 113 -22.58 -2.10 9.85
N GLN A 114 -22.65 -1.26 10.87
CA GLN A 114 -22.08 -1.51 12.16
C GLN A 114 -22.74 -2.71 12.85
N ASP A 115 -24.02 -2.96 12.61
CA ASP A 115 -24.75 -4.10 13.16
C ASP A 115 -24.28 -5.45 12.58
N ASP A 116 -23.66 -5.43 11.40
CA ASP A 116 -23.10 -6.61 10.72
C ASP A 116 -21.66 -6.93 11.16
N ALA A 117 -21.04 -6.07 11.96
CA ALA A 117 -19.68 -6.29 12.43
C ALA A 117 -19.55 -7.62 13.18
N GLN A 118 -18.39 -8.26 12.99
CA GLN A 118 -18.15 -9.61 13.43
C GLN A 118 -17.14 -9.62 14.59
N ASP A 119 -17.29 -10.57 15.50
CA ASP A 119 -16.33 -10.79 16.58
C ASP A 119 -14.96 -11.13 15.98
N ALA A 120 -13.96 -10.29 16.25
CA ALA A 120 -12.59 -10.59 15.88
C ALA A 120 -11.89 -11.25 17.07
N GLY A 121 -11.26 -12.41 16.82
CA GLY A 121 -10.66 -13.24 17.87
C GLY A 121 -9.56 -12.55 18.67
N TRP A 122 -8.90 -11.57 18.04
CA TRP A 122 -7.70 -10.90 18.52
C TRP A 122 -7.95 -9.53 19.15
N TYR A 123 -9.20 -9.06 19.15
CA TYR A 123 -9.59 -7.76 19.67
C TYR A 123 -10.41 -7.94 20.95
N GLN A 124 -9.97 -7.31 22.04
CA GLN A 124 -10.63 -7.45 23.35
C GLN A 124 -10.50 -6.17 24.18
N GLY A 125 -11.35 -6.06 25.20
CA GLY A 125 -11.19 -5.07 26.28
C GLY A 125 -11.80 -3.70 26.02
N ASN A 126 -12.67 -3.58 25.00
CA ASN A 126 -13.12 -2.31 24.45
C ASN A 126 -14.61 -2.02 24.72
N GLN A 127 -15.41 -3.08 24.90
CA GLN A 127 -16.85 -3.00 25.19
C GLN A 127 -17.19 -3.10 26.68
N SER A 128 -16.22 -3.51 27.51
CA SER A 128 -16.21 -3.21 28.94
C SER A 128 -14.77 -3.33 29.44
N ALA A 129 -14.34 -2.45 30.34
CA ALA A 129 -12.96 -2.36 30.82
C ALA A 129 -12.37 -3.66 31.43
N TYR A 130 -13.17 -4.74 31.54
CA TYR A 130 -12.79 -6.01 32.17
C TYR A 130 -13.53 -7.24 31.59
N SER A 131 -14.02 -7.23 30.35
CA SER A 131 -14.64 -8.45 29.78
C SER A 131 -13.72 -9.22 28.84
N THR A 132 -13.81 -10.54 28.95
CA THR A 132 -13.33 -11.52 27.96
C THR A 132 -14.13 -11.49 26.65
N THR A 133 -14.98 -10.47 26.46
CA THR A 133 -15.81 -10.33 25.28
C THR A 133 -14.94 -9.86 24.13
N LYS A 134 -15.05 -10.54 23.00
CA LYS A 134 -14.40 -10.15 21.76
C LYS A 134 -15.00 -8.85 21.25
N ASP A 135 -14.16 -8.01 20.68
CA ASP A 135 -14.65 -6.82 20.02
C ASP A 135 -15.16 -7.15 18.64
N LYS A 136 -16.12 -6.36 18.19
CA LYS A 136 -16.63 -6.42 16.83
C LYS A 136 -15.88 -5.44 15.96
N ILE A 137 -15.44 -5.90 14.79
CA ILE A 137 -14.83 -5.06 13.77
C ILE A 137 -15.61 -5.24 12.45
N ARG A 138 -15.55 -4.21 11.60
CA ARG A 138 -16.19 -4.21 10.29
C ARG A 138 -15.44 -5.02 9.24
N TYR A 139 -14.33 -5.65 9.61
CA TYR A 139 -13.47 -6.41 8.73
C TYR A 139 -13.52 -7.88 9.11
N LYS A 140 -13.59 -8.74 8.12
CA LYS A 140 -13.47 -10.18 8.34
C LYS A 140 -12.51 -10.77 7.35
N GLY A 141 -11.39 -11.25 7.87
CA GLY A 141 -10.42 -12.05 7.17
C GLY A 141 -11.07 -13.23 6.48
N ARG A 142 -10.73 -13.42 5.21
CA ARG A 142 -11.10 -14.58 4.43
C ARG A 142 -9.94 -15.55 4.42
N SER A 143 -10.25 -16.85 4.39
CA SER A 143 -9.24 -17.84 4.03
C SER A 143 -8.83 -17.63 2.58
N GLY A 144 -7.55 -17.83 2.26
CA GLY A 144 -7.05 -17.75 0.89
C GLY A 144 -7.87 -18.57 -0.11
N THR A 145 -8.39 -19.72 0.33
CA THR A 145 -9.19 -20.66 -0.47
C THR A 145 -10.52 -20.16 -1.02
N THR A 146 -11.13 -19.13 -0.43
CA THR A 146 -12.52 -18.71 -0.76
C THR A 146 -12.62 -17.35 -1.44
N ALA A 147 -11.50 -16.64 -1.61
CA ALA A 147 -11.45 -15.27 -2.16
C ALA A 147 -10.69 -15.15 -3.50
N PHE A 148 -10.29 -16.27 -4.09
CA PHE A 148 -9.64 -16.28 -5.39
C PHE A 148 -10.52 -15.67 -6.49
N ASN A 149 -9.91 -14.83 -7.35
CA ASN A 149 -10.48 -14.22 -8.56
C ASN A 149 -11.33 -12.94 -8.40
N ASP A 150 -11.38 -12.32 -7.22
CA ASP A 150 -12.02 -11.00 -7.08
C ASP A 150 -11.03 -10.00 -6.46
N PRO A 151 -10.30 -9.24 -7.31
CA PRO A 151 -9.23 -8.32 -6.89
C PRO A 151 -9.66 -7.32 -5.81
N LYS A 152 -10.94 -6.98 -5.71
CA LYS A 152 -11.45 -6.00 -4.73
C LYS A 152 -11.24 -6.41 -3.27
N TYR A 153 -11.02 -7.70 -2.99
CA TYR A 153 -10.75 -8.15 -1.62
C TYR A 153 -9.28 -7.97 -1.22
N TRP A 154 -8.39 -7.90 -2.22
CA TRP A 154 -6.94 -7.93 -2.05
C TRP A 154 -6.29 -6.57 -2.33
N LEU A 155 -6.66 -5.90 -3.42
CA LEU A 155 -6.11 -4.60 -3.79
C LEU A 155 -6.75 -3.50 -2.93
N ALA A 156 -5.93 -2.75 -2.21
CA ALA A 156 -6.34 -1.59 -1.44
C ALA A 156 -6.04 -0.29 -2.20
N VAL A 157 -4.89 -0.23 -2.88
CA VAL A 157 -4.45 0.92 -3.69
C VAL A 157 -3.73 0.42 -4.94
N GLY A 158 -4.15 0.85 -6.13
CA GLY A 158 -3.44 0.55 -7.38
C GLY A 158 -2.46 1.66 -7.80
N PHE A 159 -1.90 1.59 -9.02
CA PHE A 159 -1.14 2.68 -9.65
C PHE A 159 -2.00 3.59 -10.54
N GLY A 160 -1.85 4.91 -10.44
CA GLY A 160 -2.72 5.99 -10.95
C GLY A 160 -2.92 6.16 -12.47
N ALA A 161 -2.78 5.11 -13.28
CA ALA A 161 -3.28 5.09 -14.66
C ALA A 161 -4.33 3.98 -14.78
N GLN A 162 -5.45 4.25 -15.45
CA GLN A 162 -6.55 3.30 -15.69
C GLN A 162 -6.05 1.89 -16.02
N SER A 163 -5.85 1.07 -15.00
CA SER A 163 -5.83 -0.36 -15.17
C SER A 163 -7.30 -0.75 -15.22
N LEU A 164 -7.73 -1.37 -16.32
CA LEU A 164 -9.09 -1.93 -16.42
C LEU A 164 -9.31 -3.08 -15.42
N VAL A 165 -8.25 -3.50 -14.73
CA VAL A 165 -8.24 -4.50 -13.66
C VAL A 165 -8.33 -3.85 -12.28
N ASP A 166 -8.19 -2.52 -12.18
CA ASP A 166 -8.45 -1.79 -10.95
C ASP A 166 -9.95 -1.77 -10.67
N PRO A 167 -10.42 -2.40 -9.57
CA PRO A 167 -11.83 -2.35 -9.19
C PRO A 167 -12.28 -0.93 -8.78
N PHE A 168 -11.34 0.02 -8.58
CA PHE A 168 -11.62 1.40 -8.18
C PHE A 168 -11.27 2.36 -9.33
N PRO A 169 -12.26 2.84 -10.11
CA PRO A 169 -12.00 3.72 -11.25
C PRO A 169 -11.43 5.06 -10.78
N ARG A 170 -10.17 5.37 -11.16
CA ARG A 170 -9.45 6.60 -10.79
C ARG A 170 -9.37 7.62 -11.94
N ASP A 171 -9.38 8.90 -11.58
CA ASP A 171 -9.10 10.00 -12.51
C ASP A 171 -7.61 9.99 -12.89
N VAL A 172 -7.33 9.87 -14.20
CA VAL A 172 -6.03 9.62 -14.85
C VAL A 172 -4.99 10.76 -14.78
N GLY A 173 -4.92 11.51 -13.68
CA GLY A 173 -4.12 12.73 -13.59
C GLY A 173 -3.06 12.79 -12.49
N ALA A 174 -3.06 11.87 -11.52
CA ALA A 174 -2.17 11.96 -10.37
C ALA A 174 -1.29 10.70 -10.28
N GLU A 175 -0.05 10.78 -10.76
CA GLU A 175 1.02 9.81 -10.52
C GLU A 175 1.51 9.83 -9.05
N ASN A 176 0.60 9.90 -8.08
CA ASN A 176 0.94 9.98 -6.67
C ASN A 176 -0.14 9.37 -5.78
N ASP A 177 -0.17 8.04 -5.78
CA ASP A 177 -1.04 7.24 -4.90
C ASP A 177 -0.52 7.20 -3.45
N ARG A 178 0.60 7.90 -3.13
CA ARG A 178 1.19 7.92 -1.78
C ARG A 178 0.20 8.38 -0.72
N ALA A 179 -0.54 9.47 -0.99
CA ALA A 179 -1.52 9.98 -0.03
C ALA A 179 -2.65 8.97 0.21
N GLU A 180 -2.98 8.17 -0.79
CA GLU A 180 -3.97 7.10 -0.66
C GLU A 180 -3.40 5.92 0.15
N VAL A 181 -2.18 5.46 -0.14
CA VAL A 181 -1.52 4.42 0.69
C VAL A 181 -1.37 4.88 2.14
N LEU A 182 -0.96 6.13 2.37
CA LEU A 182 -0.86 6.71 3.71
C LEU A 182 -2.22 6.76 4.41
N SER A 183 -3.31 6.94 3.67
CA SER A 183 -4.66 6.92 4.24
C SER A 183 -5.04 5.56 4.83
N TRP A 184 -4.39 4.47 4.42
CA TRP A 184 -4.59 3.10 4.96
C TRP A 184 -3.73 2.76 6.18
N PHE A 185 -2.79 3.64 6.52
CA PHE A 185 -1.79 3.44 7.59
C PHE A 185 -1.88 4.51 8.69
N ASP A 186 -2.82 5.45 8.59
CA ASP A 186 -2.87 6.61 9.47
C ASP A 186 -3.60 6.35 10.78
N HIS A 187 -4.07 5.12 11.00
CA HIS A 187 -4.81 4.67 12.17
C HIS A 187 -6.21 5.28 12.27
N HIS A 188 -6.76 5.88 11.21
CA HIS A 188 -8.07 6.51 11.23
C HIS A 188 -9.09 5.76 10.38
N GLU A 189 -10.24 5.43 11.00
CA GLU A 189 -11.37 4.83 10.31
C GLU A 189 -12.43 5.88 9.92
N TYR A 190 -13.36 5.50 9.03
CA TYR A 190 -14.52 6.35 8.71
C TYR A 190 -15.41 6.60 9.92
N SER A 191 -15.86 7.85 10.06
CA SER A 191 -16.85 8.25 11.07
C SER A 191 -18.14 7.45 10.92
N HIS A 192 -18.67 6.88 12.02
CA HIS A 192 -20.00 6.24 12.00
C HIS A 192 -21.14 7.21 11.64
N THR A 193 -20.95 8.53 11.78
CA THR A 193 -21.97 9.54 11.44
C THR A 193 -21.88 10.03 10.01
N ASN A 194 -20.71 9.88 9.37
CA ASN A 194 -20.45 10.37 8.04
C ASN A 194 -19.49 9.42 7.31
N LEU A 195 -20.04 8.36 6.71
CA LEU A 195 -19.34 7.36 5.88
C LEU A 195 -18.77 7.95 4.56
N ARG A 196 -18.62 9.27 4.46
CA ARG A 196 -17.99 9.97 3.33
C ARG A 196 -16.79 10.80 3.77
N GLN A 197 -16.48 10.83 5.05
CA GLN A 197 -15.29 11.50 5.58
C GLN A 197 -14.59 10.58 6.58
N PRO A 198 -13.28 10.30 6.39
CA PRO A 198 -12.50 9.71 7.45
C PRO A 198 -12.65 10.57 8.71
N ALA A 199 -12.85 9.94 9.86
CA ALA A 199 -12.81 10.69 11.10
C ALA A 199 -11.34 11.11 11.33
N ASP A 200 -11.08 12.41 11.36
CA ASP A 200 -9.78 12.99 11.76
C ASP A 200 -8.53 12.58 10.93
N SER A 201 -8.70 11.91 9.78
CA SER A 201 -7.58 11.64 8.83
C SER A 201 -7.14 12.92 8.12
N PRO A 202 -5.82 13.17 7.99
CA PRO A 202 -5.30 14.23 7.13
C PRO A 202 -5.30 13.85 5.64
N TYR A 203 -5.64 12.60 5.30
CA TYR A 203 -5.63 12.08 3.94
C TYR A 203 -7.05 11.95 3.37
N PRO A 204 -7.23 12.14 2.04
CA PRO A 204 -8.56 12.18 1.41
C PRO A 204 -9.32 10.84 1.38
N GLY A 205 -8.70 9.74 1.85
CA GLY A 205 -9.22 8.38 1.74
C GLY A 205 -9.17 7.82 0.31
N PRO A 206 -9.45 6.51 0.14
CA PRO A 206 -9.43 5.87 -1.17
C PRO A 206 -10.54 6.39 -2.11
N TYR A 207 -10.20 6.56 -3.39
CA TYR A 207 -11.12 7.12 -4.38
C TYR A 207 -12.16 6.07 -4.79
N GLY A 208 -13.44 6.31 -4.47
CA GLY A 208 -14.55 5.46 -4.91
C GLY A 208 -14.92 4.31 -3.97
N ASP A 209 -14.06 3.94 -3.01
CA ASP A 209 -14.39 3.06 -1.89
C ASP A 209 -14.39 3.81 -0.56
N PHE A 210 -15.43 4.60 -0.32
CA PHE A 210 -15.57 5.43 0.88
C PHE A 210 -15.89 4.64 2.16
N LYS A 211 -15.65 3.33 2.18
CA LYS A 211 -16.13 2.45 3.23
C LYS A 211 -15.00 1.84 4.04
N ALA A 212 -13.92 1.41 3.38
CA ALA A 212 -12.72 0.94 4.04
C ALA A 212 -11.60 1.99 3.93
N GLN A 213 -10.94 2.30 5.03
CA GLN A 213 -9.81 3.25 5.03
C GLN A 213 -8.69 2.82 5.98
N GLU A 214 -8.76 1.68 6.65
CA GLU A 214 -7.70 1.29 7.55
C GLU A 214 -7.39 -0.20 7.40
N LEU A 215 -6.10 -0.56 7.38
CA LEU A 215 -5.73 -1.96 7.42
C LEU A 215 -6.03 -2.53 8.80
N ARG A 216 -6.66 -3.70 8.86
CA ARG A 216 -7.04 -4.35 10.12
C ARG A 216 -6.43 -5.72 10.24
N ALA A 217 -5.87 -6.06 11.39
CA ALA A 217 -5.28 -7.38 11.64
C ALA A 217 -6.40 -8.40 11.90
N ASP A 218 -6.89 -9.09 10.88
CA ASP A 218 -7.88 -10.15 11.04
C ASP A 218 -7.82 -11.17 9.91
N GLY A 219 -7.89 -12.44 10.29
CA GLY A 219 -7.91 -13.56 9.36
C GLY A 219 -6.67 -14.44 9.39
N SER A 220 -6.59 -15.23 8.32
CA SER A 220 -5.50 -16.17 8.02
C SER A 220 -4.34 -15.42 7.33
N THR A 221 -3.25 -16.12 7.03
CA THR A 221 -2.07 -15.63 6.30
C THR A 221 -2.00 -16.23 4.89
N PRO A 222 -2.89 -15.82 3.94
CA PRO A 222 -2.91 -16.32 2.57
C PRO A 222 -1.82 -15.66 1.70
N LEU A 223 -0.56 -15.88 2.09
CA LEU A 223 0.59 -15.17 1.52
C LEU A 223 0.76 -15.48 0.04
N GLY A 224 0.66 -16.75 -0.36
CA GLY A 224 0.81 -17.14 -1.76
C GLY A 224 -0.30 -16.61 -2.66
N GLU A 225 -1.53 -16.56 -2.15
CA GLU A 225 -2.66 -15.95 -2.84
C GLU A 225 -2.48 -14.46 -3.06
N SER A 226 -2.07 -13.74 -2.02
CA SER A 226 -1.88 -12.29 -2.10
C SER A 226 -0.80 -11.91 -3.12
N ILE A 227 0.30 -12.67 -3.14
CA ILE A 227 1.38 -12.47 -4.13
C ILE A 227 0.93 -12.87 -5.54
N ARG A 228 0.11 -13.93 -5.66
CA ARG A 228 -0.49 -14.30 -6.96
C ARG A 228 -1.38 -13.17 -7.49
N GLU A 229 -2.17 -12.53 -6.65
CA GLU A 229 -3.00 -11.40 -7.07
C GLU A 229 -2.16 -10.16 -7.41
N ALA A 230 -1.06 -9.91 -6.68
CA ALA A 230 -0.09 -8.88 -7.06
C ALA A 230 0.50 -9.15 -8.46
N TYR A 231 0.88 -10.40 -8.75
CA TYR A 231 1.33 -10.82 -10.08
C TYR A 231 0.24 -10.57 -11.14
N ASN A 232 -0.99 -11.01 -10.90
CA ASN A 232 -2.10 -10.83 -11.83
C ASN A 232 -2.39 -9.35 -12.12
N TYR A 233 -2.39 -8.53 -11.07
CA TYR A 233 -2.59 -7.08 -11.17
C TYR A 233 -1.54 -6.40 -12.06
N LEU A 234 -0.27 -6.79 -11.90
CA LEU A 234 0.83 -6.25 -12.70
C LEU A 234 0.84 -6.77 -14.14
N MET A 235 0.62 -8.08 -14.33
CA MET A 235 0.94 -8.81 -15.57
C MET A 235 -0.26 -9.18 -16.45
N ALA A 236 -1.50 -8.97 -16.02
CA ALA A 236 -2.67 -9.26 -16.85
C ALA A 236 -2.59 -8.54 -18.22
N THR A 237 -3.29 -9.07 -19.24
CA THR A 237 -3.34 -8.46 -20.58
C THR A 237 -3.75 -6.98 -20.56
N ASN A 238 -4.59 -6.60 -19.61
CA ASN A 238 -4.97 -5.21 -19.32
C ASN A 238 -4.48 -4.74 -17.94
N GLY A 239 -3.42 -5.37 -17.42
CA GLY A 239 -2.79 -5.05 -16.14
C GLY A 239 -1.93 -3.79 -16.20
N VAL A 240 -1.24 -3.49 -15.11
CA VAL A 240 -0.46 -2.26 -14.95
C VAL A 240 0.64 -2.14 -16.01
N ILE A 241 1.44 -3.19 -16.19
CA ILE A 241 2.62 -3.12 -17.07
C ILE A 241 2.22 -2.98 -18.54
N ALA A 242 1.16 -3.70 -18.94
CA ALA A 242 0.63 -3.63 -20.31
C ALA A 242 0.07 -2.25 -20.67
N ASN A 243 -0.41 -1.48 -19.68
CA ASN A 243 -0.99 -0.15 -19.88
C ASN A 243 -0.05 0.99 -19.47
N ASP A 244 1.15 0.72 -18.97
CA ASP A 244 2.13 1.75 -18.64
C ASP A 244 2.89 2.18 -19.91
N PRO A 245 2.77 3.45 -20.35
CA PRO A 245 3.53 3.97 -21.49
C PRO A 245 5.04 3.84 -21.31
N PHE A 246 5.50 3.73 -20.05
CA PHE A 246 6.90 3.58 -19.70
C PHE A 246 7.25 2.16 -19.23
N GLY A 247 6.35 1.17 -19.38
CA GLY A 247 6.52 -0.17 -18.81
C GLY A 247 7.75 -0.91 -19.33
N TYR A 248 8.28 -0.53 -20.49
CA TYR A 248 9.50 -1.09 -21.08
C TYR A 248 10.80 -0.67 -20.36
N CYS A 249 10.80 0.42 -19.59
CA CYS A 249 11.97 0.91 -18.86
C CYS A 249 11.71 1.24 -17.39
N ARG A 250 10.44 1.37 -16.97
CA ARG A 250 10.07 1.56 -15.57
C ARG A 250 10.39 0.29 -14.79
N LYS A 251 11.00 0.46 -13.62
CA LYS A 251 11.23 -0.64 -12.68
C LYS A 251 9.98 -0.92 -11.85
N TYR A 252 9.65 -2.20 -11.74
CA TYR A 252 8.58 -2.73 -10.93
C TYR A 252 9.16 -3.64 -9.86
N THR A 253 8.73 -3.45 -8.62
CA THR A 253 9.18 -4.24 -7.47
C THR A 253 7.98 -4.61 -6.61
N VAL A 254 7.99 -5.83 -6.07
CA VAL A 254 7.03 -6.26 -5.05
C VAL A 254 7.74 -6.30 -3.70
N LEU A 255 7.19 -5.60 -2.71
CA LEU A 255 7.64 -5.67 -1.32
C LEU A 255 6.65 -6.53 -0.53
N VAL A 256 7.10 -7.62 0.07
CA VAL A 256 6.28 -8.50 0.90
C VAL A 256 6.66 -8.29 2.36
N LEU A 257 5.71 -7.81 3.17
CA LEU A 257 5.86 -7.63 4.61
C LEU A 257 4.88 -8.54 5.35
N THR A 258 5.39 -9.47 6.17
CA THR A 258 4.57 -10.48 6.87
C THR A 258 5.12 -10.89 8.22
N ASP A 259 4.25 -11.30 9.14
CA ASP A 259 4.62 -11.80 10.47
C ASP A 259 4.32 -13.29 10.70
N GLY A 260 3.87 -13.98 9.66
CA GLY A 260 3.32 -15.33 9.75
C GLY A 260 3.81 -16.26 8.65
N GLU A 261 3.80 -17.56 8.96
CA GLU A 261 3.85 -18.59 7.93
C GLU A 261 2.57 -18.55 7.10
N TYR A 262 2.66 -18.91 5.82
CA TYR A 262 1.47 -19.02 5.00
C TYR A 262 0.56 -20.16 5.50
N ASP A 263 -0.74 -19.89 5.55
CA ASP A 263 -1.78 -20.90 5.84
C ASP A 263 -2.79 -21.04 4.69
N GLY A 264 -2.47 -20.41 3.56
CA GLY A 264 -3.20 -20.52 2.30
C GLY A 264 -3.00 -21.86 1.59
N SER A 265 -3.70 -21.99 0.48
CA SER A 265 -3.61 -23.13 -0.44
C SER A 265 -2.47 -23.01 -1.46
N VAL A 266 -1.92 -21.81 -1.64
CA VAL A 266 -0.83 -21.55 -2.58
C VAL A 266 0.47 -21.40 -1.83
N ASN A 267 1.47 -22.20 -2.20
CA ASN A 267 2.83 -22.02 -1.69
C ASN A 267 3.40 -20.69 -2.25
N PRO A 268 3.83 -19.74 -1.40
CA PRO A 268 4.22 -18.40 -1.82
C PRO A 268 5.52 -18.35 -2.64
N VAL A 269 6.36 -19.38 -2.61
CA VAL A 269 7.57 -19.45 -3.44
C VAL A 269 7.23 -19.48 -4.93
N GLY A 270 6.12 -20.13 -5.31
CA GLY A 270 5.66 -20.20 -6.70
C GLY A 270 5.33 -18.83 -7.30
N PRO A 271 4.39 -18.06 -6.72
CA PRO A 271 4.07 -16.70 -7.16
C PRO A 271 5.26 -15.74 -7.16
N VAL A 272 6.18 -15.83 -6.19
CA VAL A 272 7.42 -15.03 -6.20
C VAL A 272 8.33 -15.43 -7.38
N THR A 273 8.44 -16.72 -7.69
CA THR A 273 9.16 -17.20 -8.87
C THR A 273 8.52 -16.67 -10.16
N ASP A 274 7.19 -16.63 -10.23
CA ASP A 274 6.46 -16.09 -11.38
C ASP A 274 6.74 -14.58 -11.58
N LEU A 275 6.79 -13.80 -10.50
CA LEU A 275 7.18 -12.38 -10.54
C LEU A 275 8.61 -12.22 -11.09
N TYR A 276 9.57 -12.97 -10.55
CA TYR A 276 10.97 -12.88 -10.98
C TYR A 276 11.14 -13.27 -12.46
N ASN A 277 10.45 -14.33 -12.91
CA ASN A 277 10.44 -14.73 -14.33
C ASN A 277 9.85 -13.66 -15.26
N ALA A 278 8.97 -12.80 -14.73
CA ALA A 278 8.43 -11.64 -15.43
C ALA A 278 9.34 -10.40 -15.37
N GLY A 279 10.50 -10.48 -14.71
CA GLY A 279 11.43 -9.37 -14.54
C GLY A 279 11.06 -8.42 -13.40
N ILE A 280 10.25 -8.88 -12.44
CA ILE A 280 9.82 -8.13 -11.26
C ILE A 280 10.53 -8.70 -10.03
N ASP A 281 11.41 -7.90 -9.42
CA ASP A 281 12.09 -8.28 -8.18
C ASP A 281 11.11 -8.28 -6.99
N SER A 282 11.32 -9.21 -6.06
CA SER A 282 10.56 -9.31 -4.81
C SER A 282 11.48 -9.18 -3.59
N TRP A 283 11.14 -8.27 -2.68
CA TRP A 283 11.80 -8.08 -1.39
C TRP A 283 10.94 -8.68 -0.29
N VAL A 284 11.50 -9.54 0.55
CA VAL A 284 10.75 -10.27 1.59
C VAL A 284 11.26 -9.86 2.96
N ILE A 285 10.35 -9.32 3.78
CA ILE A 285 10.61 -8.88 5.14
C ILE A 285 9.69 -9.64 6.11
N GLY A 286 10.29 -10.40 7.01
CA GLY A 286 9.64 -11.03 8.16
C GLY A 286 9.63 -10.10 9.37
N LEU A 287 8.46 -9.69 9.85
CA LEU A 287 8.29 -8.93 11.08
C LEU A 287 8.08 -9.87 12.26
N ALA A 288 9.03 -9.91 13.20
CA ALA A 288 9.02 -10.80 14.36
C ALA A 288 8.89 -12.30 13.99
N ILE A 289 9.30 -12.68 12.78
CA ILE A 289 9.26 -14.04 12.30
C ILE A 289 10.54 -14.40 11.54
N ASP A 290 11.02 -15.60 11.83
CA ASP A 290 12.10 -16.28 11.13
C ASP A 290 11.54 -17.55 10.51
N SER A 291 11.64 -17.68 9.19
CA SER A 291 10.92 -18.70 8.43
C SER A 291 11.75 -19.18 7.24
N PRO A 292 11.98 -20.51 7.11
CA PRO A 292 12.55 -21.10 5.91
C PRO A 292 11.72 -20.82 4.65
N THR A 293 10.41 -20.62 4.79
CA THR A 293 9.54 -20.25 3.67
C THR A 293 9.90 -18.86 3.16
N LEU A 294 10.08 -17.88 4.06
CA LEU A 294 10.46 -16.51 3.69
C LEU A 294 11.86 -16.48 3.05
N ASP A 295 12.81 -17.26 3.58
CA ASP A 295 14.13 -17.42 2.98
C ASP A 295 14.05 -17.98 1.55
N ALA A 296 13.22 -19.00 1.34
CA ALA A 296 12.99 -19.57 0.01
C ALA A 296 12.31 -18.57 -0.95
N MET A 297 11.41 -17.73 -0.45
CA MET A 297 10.81 -16.64 -1.23
C MET A 297 11.85 -15.60 -1.62
N ALA A 298 12.69 -15.13 -0.68
CA ALA A 298 13.76 -14.17 -0.98
C ALA A 298 14.74 -14.73 -2.03
N ALA A 299 15.09 -16.01 -1.92
CA ALA A 299 15.93 -16.69 -2.90
C ALA A 299 15.29 -16.76 -4.30
N ALA A 300 13.99 -17.06 -4.37
CA ALA A 300 13.26 -17.12 -5.63
C ALA A 300 12.98 -15.75 -6.26
N GLY A 301 12.89 -14.70 -5.44
CA GLY A 301 12.46 -13.35 -5.82
C GLY A 301 13.58 -12.40 -6.30
N GLY A 302 14.77 -12.93 -6.57
CA GLY A 302 15.94 -12.13 -6.99
C GLY A 302 17.11 -12.16 -6.01
N GLY A 303 17.00 -12.88 -4.89
CA GLY A 303 18.10 -13.05 -3.92
C GLY A 303 18.37 -11.81 -3.07
N HIS A 304 17.35 -10.98 -2.85
CA HIS A 304 17.42 -9.80 -2.00
C HIS A 304 17.38 -10.21 -0.53
N PHE A 305 18.55 -10.59 -0.01
CA PHE A 305 18.72 -11.10 1.35
C PHE A 305 19.18 -10.01 2.33
N ASP A 306 18.97 -10.27 3.62
CA ASP A 306 19.57 -9.50 4.70
C ASP A 306 21.10 -9.43 4.53
N PRO A 307 21.70 -8.24 4.37
CA PRO A 307 23.15 -8.08 4.29
C PRO A 307 23.89 -8.65 5.51
N ALA A 308 23.25 -8.66 6.67
CA ALA A 308 23.81 -9.26 7.89
C ALA A 308 23.71 -10.79 7.91
N ASN A 309 22.82 -11.38 7.12
CA ASN A 309 22.53 -12.81 7.09
C ASN A 309 22.30 -13.32 5.66
N PRO A 310 23.35 -13.49 4.83
CA PRO A 310 23.21 -13.91 3.45
C PRO A 310 22.45 -15.23 3.31
N GLY A 311 21.52 -15.27 2.35
CA GLY A 311 20.63 -16.42 2.13
C GLY A 311 19.35 -16.42 2.96
N ARG A 312 19.13 -15.37 3.77
CA ARG A 312 17.93 -15.21 4.59
C ARG A 312 17.15 -13.97 4.22
N ALA A 313 15.82 -14.06 4.33
CA ALA A 313 14.95 -12.89 4.23
C ALA A 313 15.32 -11.86 5.31
N PHE A 314 14.94 -10.60 5.10
CA PHE A 314 15.13 -9.57 6.12
C PHE A 314 14.25 -9.87 7.32
N ILE A 315 14.84 -9.87 8.53
CA ILE A 315 14.08 -10.09 9.77
C ILE A 315 14.11 -8.82 10.60
N ALA A 316 12.93 -8.26 10.83
CA ALA A 316 12.75 -7.09 11.67
C ALA A 316 12.14 -7.50 13.01
N ASN A 317 12.90 -7.35 14.10
CA ASN A 317 12.43 -7.62 15.47
C ASN A 317 12.18 -6.34 16.27
N SER A 318 12.03 -5.20 15.59
CA SER A 318 11.62 -3.93 16.19
C SER A 318 11.16 -2.98 15.09
N GLN A 319 10.57 -1.84 15.47
CA GLN A 319 10.21 -0.79 14.53
C GLN A 319 11.46 -0.19 13.85
N GLU A 320 12.55 0.01 14.59
CA GLU A 320 13.81 0.54 14.06
C GLU A 320 14.47 -0.43 13.08
N ALA A 321 14.44 -1.72 13.38
CA ALA A 321 14.92 -2.76 12.47
C ALA A 321 14.09 -2.80 11.19
N LEU A 322 12.76 -2.66 11.31
CA LEU A 322 11.87 -2.59 10.15
C LEU A 322 12.12 -1.35 9.30
N VAL A 323 12.24 -0.17 9.90
CA VAL A 323 12.60 1.08 9.21
C VAL A 323 13.96 0.97 8.53
N THR A 324 14.91 0.22 9.09
CA THR A 324 16.24 0.01 8.48
C THR A 324 16.19 -0.93 7.29
N ALA A 325 15.24 -1.88 7.29
CA ALA A 325 15.06 -2.84 6.19
C ALA A 325 14.30 -2.25 4.98
N LEU A 326 13.50 -1.21 5.20
CA LEU A 326 12.71 -0.47 4.19
C LEU A 326 13.54 0.64 3.54
#